data_AF-A0A7V4HDM8-F1
#
_entry.id   AF-A0A7V4HDM8-F1
#
_cell.length_a   1.000
_cell.length_b   1.000
_cell.length_c   1.000
_cell.angle_alpha   90.00
_cell.angle_beta   90.00
_cell.angle_gamma   90.00
#
_symmetry.space_group_name_H-M   'P 1'
#
loop_
_entity.id
_entity.type
_entity.pdbx_description
1 polymer ?
#
loop_
_entity_poly.entity_id
_entity_poly.type
_entity_poly.pdbx_seq_one_letter_code
_entity_poly.pdbx_strand_id
1 'polypeptide(L)'
;MIERKQFKTFPITVPLPPLVELQTDSWKWLFEEGIQELFDEINPISDFTGKALELEFVSYALDEPKYTEEEAVSKNLTYKAPLKAHVVLRNKITKQTKEADVFLGDFPLQTDRGTFIVNGIERVVISQIVRSYGVLFTSEEVAGRQLFGGKIIPSRGAWLEFETSNRDIIAVKVDRKRKIPVTTFLRALGMEPDAIRAAFADVDSNSDHKYIETSFGRDTAQSRDEAMIEVYKRIRPGDLATAESAQTFLENLFFNGKRYNLGKVGRYKLNQRLDIDIKNTPENHVLRLEDVVAVIREIIRLNNTPGALPDDVDHLKNRRIRAVGELIQSRLRIGLARVERIVKDRMSVLEAEEITPGQLINSRPVAAVLQEFFASSQLSQFMNQTNPLAAIEHMRCITAVGPGGLARERAGFEVRDVHPSHYGRICPIETPEGPNIGLVSYLSSYARVNEFGFIETPYLKVEQKEGQKPRISDELVYLDAGDEEKFVIAPASTQFNNKNEIDEETIAVRKFGEPDMDKATRVDFIDVSARQTVSISTALIPFVEHDEAARANMGANMQKQAVPLIRPQTPVVGTGMATAIQQVGQLITATAPGTVTKVDANTIVVQLDKGGEQVYKL
;
A
#
# COMPACT_ATOMS: atom_id res chain seq x y z
N MET A 1 -12.97 37.17 14.46
CA MET A 1 -13.19 36.23 13.33
C MET A 1 -13.96 36.94 12.25
N ILE A 2 -13.55 36.85 10.99
CA ILE A 2 -14.35 37.36 9.87
C ILE A 2 -15.43 36.32 9.60
N GLU A 3 -16.69 36.69 9.80
CA GLU A 3 -17.82 35.81 9.47
C GLU A 3 -17.91 35.68 7.95
N ARG A 4 -17.79 34.45 7.43
CA ARG A 4 -17.90 34.16 6.01
C ARG A 4 -19.28 33.60 5.71
N LYS A 5 -20.03 34.28 4.83
CA LYS A 5 -21.29 33.78 4.29
C LYS A 5 -21.02 32.56 3.41
N GLN A 6 -21.72 31.44 3.69
CA GLN A 6 -21.61 30.21 2.91
C GLN A 6 -22.85 30.02 2.03
N PHE A 7 -22.63 29.62 0.78
CA PHE A 7 -23.68 29.26 -0.17
C PHE A 7 -23.69 27.74 -0.33
N LYS A 8 -24.11 27.03 0.71
CA LYS A 8 -24.23 25.57 0.71
C LYS A 8 -25.66 25.17 0.43
N THR A 9 -25.83 24.18 -0.45
CA THR A 9 -27.12 23.51 -0.68
C THR A 9 -27.21 22.23 0.14
N PHE A 10 -26.15 21.42 0.17
CA PHE A 10 -26.09 20.12 0.86
C PHE A 10 -26.33 20.25 2.38
N PRO A 11 -27.16 19.36 3.00
CA PRO A 11 -27.74 19.60 4.31
C PRO A 11 -26.78 19.20 5.45
N ILE A 12 -25.89 18.26 5.18
CA ILE A 12 -24.98 17.65 6.15
C ILE A 12 -23.56 18.17 5.90
N THR A 13 -22.90 18.67 6.94
CA THR A 13 -21.49 19.07 6.82
C THR A 13 -20.60 17.98 7.41
N VAL A 14 -19.87 17.27 6.55
CA VAL A 14 -18.84 16.32 6.97
C VAL A 14 -17.48 17.03 7.04
N PRO A 15 -16.78 17.01 8.18
CA PRO A 15 -15.46 17.63 8.32
C PRO A 15 -14.42 16.90 7.47
N LEU A 16 -13.36 17.61 7.07
CA LEU A 16 -12.24 16.97 6.38
C LEU A 16 -11.56 15.94 7.31
N PRO A 17 -11.08 14.81 6.77
CA PRO A 17 -10.24 13.91 7.52
C PRO A 17 -8.91 14.60 7.90
N PRO A 18 -8.15 14.06 8.87
CA PRO A 18 -6.79 14.48 9.11
C PRO A 18 -5.93 14.30 7.84
N LEU A 19 -5.43 15.40 7.28
CA LEU A 19 -4.86 15.41 5.92
C LEU A 19 -3.43 14.85 5.86
N VAL A 20 -2.77 14.74 7.01
CA VAL A 20 -1.40 14.22 7.18
C VAL A 20 -1.42 12.76 7.69
N GLU A 21 -2.60 12.17 7.92
CA GLU A 21 -2.74 10.81 8.49
C GLU A 21 -1.96 9.75 7.71
N LEU A 22 -1.89 9.86 6.38
CA LEU A 22 -1.13 8.94 5.54
C LEU A 22 0.35 8.86 5.95
N GLN A 23 0.92 9.98 6.38
CA GLN A 23 2.31 10.05 6.82
C GLN A 23 2.44 9.61 8.28
N THR A 24 1.58 10.11 9.17
CA THR A 24 1.69 9.86 10.63
C THR A 24 1.32 8.43 11.01
N ASP A 25 0.22 7.91 10.47
CA ASP A 25 -0.30 6.59 10.84
C ASP A 25 0.59 5.49 10.29
N SER A 26 1.10 5.67 9.06
CA SER A 26 2.07 4.75 8.47
C SER A 26 3.39 4.73 9.24
N TRP A 27 3.84 5.89 9.74
CA TRP A 27 5.04 5.97 10.56
C TRP A 27 4.85 5.30 11.91
N LYS A 28 3.71 5.57 12.57
CA LYS A 28 3.33 4.94 13.83
C LYS A 28 3.29 3.41 13.70
N TRP A 29 2.62 2.90 12.67
CA TRP A 29 2.54 1.46 12.37
C TRP A 29 3.92 0.80 12.24
N LEU A 30 4.91 1.48 11.65
CA LEU A 30 6.27 0.93 11.51
C LEU A 30 6.89 0.55 12.87
N PHE A 31 6.66 1.36 13.90
CA PHE A 31 7.21 1.15 15.25
C PHE A 31 6.28 0.39 16.20
N GLU A 32 5.02 0.22 15.85
CA GLU A 32 4.10 -0.62 16.64
C GLU A 32 4.15 -2.07 16.17
N GLU A 33 4.24 -2.30 14.85
CA GLU A 33 4.14 -3.62 14.24
C GLU A 33 5.30 -3.88 13.26
N GLY A 34 5.59 -2.92 12.37
CA GLY A 34 6.42 -3.18 11.20
C GLY A 34 7.86 -3.63 11.48
N ILE A 35 8.51 -3.14 12.53
CA ILE A 35 9.86 -3.60 12.94
C ILE A 35 9.79 -4.99 13.58
N GLN A 36 8.75 -5.28 14.37
CA GLN A 36 8.58 -6.60 14.98
C GLN A 36 8.38 -7.67 13.90
N GLU A 37 7.56 -7.40 12.89
CA GLU A 37 7.40 -8.29 11.73
C GLU A 37 8.75 -8.63 11.08
N LEU A 38 9.65 -7.64 10.95
CA LEU A 38 10.98 -7.86 10.39
C LEU A 38 11.87 -8.75 11.28
N PHE A 39 11.73 -8.64 12.60
CA PHE A 39 12.44 -9.52 13.53
C PHE A 39 11.89 -10.94 13.45
N ASP A 40 10.57 -11.12 13.42
CA ASP A 40 9.93 -12.42 13.28
C ASP A 40 10.31 -13.11 11.96
N GLU A 41 10.53 -12.34 10.89
CA GLU A 41 11.01 -12.86 9.60
C GLU A 41 12.39 -13.53 9.69
N ILE A 42 13.32 -12.98 10.50
CA ILE A 42 14.69 -13.47 10.61
C ILE A 42 14.88 -14.41 11.81
N ASN A 43 14.05 -14.29 12.83
CA ASN A 43 14.14 -15.07 14.07
C ASN A 43 13.70 -16.53 13.90
N PRO A 44 14.27 -17.47 14.69
CA PRO A 44 15.61 -17.36 15.27
C PRO A 44 16.67 -17.43 14.16
N ILE A 45 17.82 -16.80 14.40
CA ILE A 45 19.02 -16.90 13.57
C ILE A 45 19.89 -18.01 14.16
N SER A 46 19.84 -19.19 13.54
CA SER A 46 20.68 -20.33 13.92
C SER A 46 22.02 -20.32 13.17
N ASP A 47 23.04 -20.89 13.79
CA ASP A 47 24.33 -21.19 13.16
C ASP A 47 24.18 -22.14 11.96
N PHE A 48 25.21 -22.29 11.12
CA PHE A 48 25.15 -23.15 9.93
C PHE A 48 24.83 -24.62 10.24
N THR A 49 25.19 -25.11 11.43
CA THR A 49 24.86 -26.48 11.85
C THR A 49 23.47 -26.58 12.48
N GLY A 50 22.89 -25.47 12.93
CA GLY A 50 21.63 -25.38 13.67
C GLY A 50 21.67 -25.93 15.09
N LYS A 51 22.84 -26.41 15.55
CA LYS A 51 23.00 -27.19 16.78
C LYS A 51 23.69 -26.45 17.91
N ALA A 52 24.41 -25.36 17.62
CA ALA A 52 25.29 -24.73 18.59
C ALA A 52 24.71 -23.43 19.15
N LEU A 53 24.41 -22.48 18.27
CA LEU A 53 24.06 -21.10 18.64
C LEU A 53 22.76 -20.67 17.98
N GLU A 54 21.94 -19.97 18.74
CA GLU A 54 20.74 -19.29 18.24
C GLU A 54 20.68 -17.86 18.78
N LEU A 55 20.46 -16.91 17.90
CA LEU A 55 20.23 -15.51 18.25
C LEU A 55 18.81 -15.11 17.88
N GLU A 56 18.14 -14.44 18.81
CA GLU A 56 16.78 -13.91 18.64
C GLU A 56 16.75 -12.40 18.94
N PHE A 57 16.09 -11.64 18.09
CA PHE A 57 15.70 -10.25 18.35
C PHE A 57 14.35 -10.24 19.07
N VAL A 58 14.32 -9.83 20.34
CA VAL A 58 13.12 -9.96 21.18
C VAL A 58 12.27 -8.70 21.18
N SER A 59 12.91 -7.55 21.32
CA SER A 59 12.23 -6.25 21.33
C SER A 59 13.16 -5.15 20.84
N TYR A 60 12.60 -3.95 20.67
CA TYR A 60 13.36 -2.78 20.29
C TYR A 60 12.85 -1.56 21.04
N ALA A 61 13.74 -0.57 21.16
CA ALA A 61 13.44 0.72 21.72
C ALA A 61 14.14 1.80 20.89
N LEU A 62 13.42 2.90 20.71
CA LEU A 62 13.97 4.12 20.15
C LEU A 62 14.31 5.04 21.31
N ASP A 63 15.58 5.42 21.42
CA ASP A 63 16.03 6.39 22.41
C ASP A 63 15.49 7.80 22.08
N GLU A 64 15.69 8.77 22.97
CA GLU A 64 15.40 10.16 22.67
C GLU A 64 16.39 10.75 21.65
N PRO A 65 15.94 11.64 20.75
CA PRO A 65 16.82 12.32 19.82
C PRO A 65 17.78 13.25 20.57
N LYS A 66 19.05 13.25 20.16
CA LYS A 66 20.09 14.08 20.79
C LYS A 66 19.87 15.59 20.56
N TYR A 67 19.22 15.95 19.46
CA TYR A 67 19.00 17.33 19.05
C TYR A 67 17.53 17.52 18.71
N THR A 68 17.03 18.73 18.97
CA THR A 68 15.69 19.13 18.53
C THR A 68 15.64 19.32 17.01
N GLU A 69 14.44 19.42 16.45
CA GLU A 69 14.23 19.73 15.02
C GLU A 69 14.92 21.04 14.60
N GLU A 70 14.76 22.10 15.40
CA GLU A 70 15.38 23.42 15.15
C GLU A 70 16.91 23.37 15.17
N GLU A 71 17.48 22.61 16.10
CA GLU A 71 18.92 22.39 16.17
C GLU A 71 19.44 21.58 14.98
N ALA A 72 18.67 20.58 14.53
CA ALA A 72 19.03 19.79 13.38
C ALA A 72 19.11 20.65 12.11
N VAL A 73 18.13 21.53 11.89
CA VAL A 73 18.15 22.49 10.78
C VAL A 73 19.33 23.46 10.90
N SER A 74 19.45 24.17 12.02
CA SER A 74 20.47 25.23 12.19
C SER A 74 21.92 24.72 12.15
N LYS A 75 22.16 23.48 12.58
CA LYS A 75 23.50 22.86 12.60
C LYS A 75 23.78 21.96 11.39
N ASN A 76 22.89 21.92 10.40
CA ASN A 76 22.97 21.03 9.23
C ASN A 76 23.08 19.53 9.61
N LEU A 77 22.37 19.11 10.65
CA LEU A 77 22.31 17.74 11.15
C LEU A 77 21.03 17.03 10.72
N THR A 78 21.01 15.71 10.85
CA THR A 78 19.79 14.90 10.68
C THR A 78 19.07 14.77 12.02
N TYR A 79 17.76 15.01 12.04
CA TYR A 79 16.92 14.73 13.20
C TYR A 79 16.70 13.22 13.30
N LYS A 80 17.29 12.59 14.32
CA LYS A 80 17.38 11.13 14.44
C LYS A 80 17.54 10.70 15.88
N ALA A 81 17.16 9.45 16.16
CA ALA A 81 17.36 8.81 17.45
C ALA A 81 18.04 7.43 17.30
N PRO A 82 18.84 6.99 18.29
CA PRO A 82 19.37 5.63 18.34
C PRO A 82 18.26 4.58 18.42
N LEU A 83 18.26 3.62 17.49
CA LEU A 83 17.45 2.40 17.58
C LEU A 83 18.29 1.30 18.25
N LYS A 84 17.79 0.75 19.34
CA LYS A 84 18.37 -0.42 20.03
C LYS A 84 17.44 -1.60 19.93
N ALA A 85 18.01 -2.79 19.86
CA ALA A 85 17.26 -4.03 19.96
C ALA A 85 17.77 -4.87 21.13
N HIS A 86 16.83 -5.40 21.91
CA HIS A 86 17.10 -6.40 22.91
C HIS A 86 17.28 -7.76 22.23
N VAL A 87 18.43 -8.38 22.42
CA VAL A 87 18.78 -9.63 21.74
C VAL A 87 19.20 -10.70 22.72
N VAL A 88 18.79 -11.93 22.41
CA VAL A 88 19.03 -13.11 23.23
C VAL A 88 19.85 -14.10 22.43
N LEU A 89 21.02 -14.45 22.93
CA LEU A 89 21.90 -15.49 22.39
C LEU A 89 21.81 -16.73 23.28
N ARG A 90 21.32 -17.83 22.72
CA ARG A 90 21.24 -19.14 23.36
C ARG A 90 22.35 -20.04 22.83
N ASN A 91 23.18 -20.56 23.73
CA ASN A 91 24.11 -21.63 23.41
C ASN A 91 23.44 -22.97 23.77
N LYS A 92 23.10 -23.77 22.76
CA LYS A 92 22.38 -25.04 22.91
C LYS A 92 23.24 -26.13 23.56
N ILE A 93 24.56 -26.02 23.45
CA ILE A 93 25.55 -26.98 23.97
C ILE A 93 25.73 -26.74 25.47
N THR A 94 26.05 -25.50 25.86
CA THR A 94 26.29 -25.15 27.27
C THR A 94 25.01 -24.86 28.04
N LYS A 95 23.87 -24.73 27.35
CA LYS A 95 22.57 -24.30 27.88
C LYS A 95 22.58 -22.90 28.50
N GLN A 96 23.61 -22.10 28.23
CA GLN A 96 23.70 -20.72 28.69
C GLN A 96 22.95 -19.78 27.76
N THR A 97 22.32 -18.77 28.35
CA THR A 97 21.67 -17.68 27.64
C THR A 97 22.35 -16.37 28.02
N LYS A 98 22.71 -15.56 27.02
CA LYS A 98 23.29 -14.23 27.19
C LYS A 98 22.38 -13.22 26.50
N GLU A 99 22.02 -12.16 27.21
CA GLU A 99 21.13 -11.11 26.72
C GLU A 99 21.88 -9.78 26.67
N ALA A 100 21.58 -8.94 25.70
CA ALA A 100 22.14 -7.60 25.60
C ALA A 100 21.25 -6.67 24.78
N ASP A 101 21.30 -5.37 25.11
CA ASP A 101 20.75 -4.33 24.25
C ASP A 101 21.83 -3.89 23.26
N VAL A 102 21.53 -4.03 21.96
CA VAL A 102 22.48 -3.74 20.90
C VAL A 102 21.96 -2.62 20.00
N PHE A 103 22.82 -1.63 19.77
CA PHE A 103 22.56 -0.55 18.84
C PHE A 103 22.47 -1.06 17.40
N LEU A 104 21.35 -0.77 16.72
CA LEU A 104 21.10 -1.14 15.33
C LEU A 104 21.38 -0.01 14.33
N GLY A 105 21.41 1.23 14.79
CA GLY A 105 21.67 2.39 13.95
C GLY A 105 20.94 3.64 14.44
N ASP A 106 21.32 4.80 13.93
CA ASP A 106 20.54 6.01 14.14
C ASP A 106 19.41 6.07 13.12
N PHE A 107 18.19 6.20 13.61
CA PHE A 107 16.97 6.23 12.81
C PHE A 107 16.49 7.67 12.62
N PRO A 108 16.39 8.19 11.38
CA PRO A 108 15.78 9.48 11.12
C PRO A 108 14.34 9.52 11.65
N LEU A 109 13.97 10.56 12.38
CA LEU A 109 12.64 10.68 12.98
C LEU A 109 11.70 11.52 12.13
N GLN A 110 10.42 11.14 12.14
CA GLN A 110 9.36 11.97 11.61
C GLN A 110 9.07 13.12 12.59
N THR A 111 8.91 14.32 12.06
CA THR A 111 8.44 15.49 12.81
C THR A 111 6.93 15.38 13.06
N ASP A 112 6.40 16.20 13.97
CA ASP A 112 4.95 16.28 14.20
C ASP A 112 4.14 16.68 12.95
N ARG A 113 4.83 17.22 11.93
CA ARG A 113 4.23 17.64 10.65
C ARG A 113 4.23 16.54 9.60
N GLY A 114 4.76 15.35 9.89
CA GLY A 114 4.86 14.26 8.91
C GLY A 114 6.06 14.35 7.96
N THR A 115 7.05 15.19 8.27
CA THR A 115 8.26 15.41 7.46
C THR A 115 9.50 14.84 8.15
N PHE A 116 10.67 14.92 7.50
CA PHE A 116 11.96 14.44 8.01
C PHE A 116 13.04 15.50 7.82
N ILE A 117 13.97 15.65 8.77
CA ILE A 117 15.10 16.56 8.62
C ILE A 117 16.37 15.73 8.38
N VAL A 118 16.97 15.88 7.20
CA VAL A 118 18.16 15.13 6.78
C VAL A 118 19.24 16.11 6.37
N ASN A 119 20.36 16.12 7.08
CA ASN A 119 21.48 17.05 6.88
C ASN A 119 21.03 18.53 6.85
N GLY A 120 20.14 18.91 7.77
CA GLY A 120 19.56 20.25 7.89
C GLY A 120 18.44 20.57 6.91
N ILE A 121 18.13 19.67 5.97
CA ILE A 121 17.13 19.92 4.92
C ILE A 121 15.87 19.12 5.23
N GLU A 122 14.73 19.81 5.23
CA GLU A 122 13.43 19.16 5.40
C GLU A 122 13.04 18.40 4.11
N ARG A 123 12.59 17.17 4.31
CA ARG A 123 12.22 16.21 3.29
C ARG A 123 10.86 15.61 3.59
N VAL A 124 10.22 15.12 2.55
CA VAL A 124 8.99 14.33 2.65
C VAL A 124 9.20 13.02 1.90
N VAL A 125 8.63 11.94 2.43
CA VAL A 125 8.60 10.65 1.75
C VAL A 125 7.25 10.54 1.05
N ILE A 126 7.26 10.64 -0.28
CA ILE A 126 6.03 10.52 -1.07
C ILE A 126 5.56 9.07 -1.12
N SER A 127 4.25 8.88 -1.15
CA SER A 127 3.66 7.54 -1.19
C SER A 127 3.71 6.96 -2.60
N GLN A 128 3.80 5.63 -2.69
CA GLN A 128 3.90 4.94 -3.98
C GLN A 128 2.65 4.12 -4.24
N ILE A 129 2.03 4.27 -5.41
CA ILE A 129 0.97 3.37 -5.87
C ILE A 129 1.57 2.23 -6.67
N VAL A 130 1.31 0.99 -6.24
CA VAL A 130 1.79 -0.22 -6.90
C VAL A 130 0.64 -1.21 -7.09
N ARG A 131 0.86 -2.23 -7.92
CA ARG A 131 -0.06 -3.38 -7.99
C ARG A 131 -0.15 -4.06 -6.63
N SER A 132 -1.36 -4.40 -6.23
CA SER A 132 -1.61 -5.15 -4.99
C SER A 132 -0.97 -6.54 -5.05
N TYR A 133 -0.64 -7.07 -3.89
CA TYR A 133 -0.37 -8.50 -3.73
C TYR A 133 -1.68 -9.28 -3.90
N GLY A 134 -1.58 -10.55 -4.27
CA GLY A 134 -2.73 -11.43 -4.50
C GLY A 134 -2.69 -12.09 -5.88
N VAL A 135 -3.85 -12.32 -6.48
CA VAL A 135 -4.00 -12.90 -7.82
C VAL A 135 -4.66 -11.91 -8.78
N LEU A 136 -4.20 -11.89 -10.02
CA LEU A 136 -4.80 -11.15 -11.13
C LEU A 136 -4.93 -12.05 -12.35
N PHE A 137 -6.10 -12.07 -12.98
CA PHE A 137 -6.36 -12.81 -14.21
C PHE A 137 -6.28 -11.86 -15.40
N THR A 138 -5.39 -12.17 -16.35
CA THR A 138 -5.17 -11.34 -17.55
C THR A 138 -5.42 -12.18 -18.79
N SER A 139 -5.91 -11.58 -19.87
CA SER A 139 -6.12 -12.27 -21.14
C SER A 139 -5.24 -11.70 -22.25
N GLU A 140 -4.83 -12.55 -23.18
CA GLU A 140 -4.21 -12.16 -24.45
C GLU A 140 -5.05 -12.69 -25.61
N GLU A 141 -5.26 -11.87 -26.64
CA GLU A 141 -5.93 -12.33 -27.86
C GLU A 141 -4.91 -13.01 -28.77
N VAL A 142 -5.09 -14.31 -29.01
CA VAL A 142 -4.20 -15.12 -29.84
C VAL A 142 -5.01 -15.90 -30.85
N ALA A 143 -4.76 -15.65 -32.14
CA ALA A 143 -5.45 -16.31 -33.25
C ALA A 143 -6.99 -16.22 -33.16
N GLY A 144 -7.50 -15.04 -32.74
CA GLY A 144 -8.94 -14.77 -32.61
C GLY A 144 -9.60 -15.41 -31.38
N ARG A 145 -8.82 -16.03 -30.48
CA ARG A 145 -9.29 -16.53 -29.18
C ARG A 145 -8.73 -15.66 -28.07
N GLN A 146 -9.58 -15.31 -27.12
CA GLN A 146 -9.16 -14.67 -25.88
C GLN A 146 -8.68 -15.76 -24.92
N LEU A 147 -7.39 -15.76 -24.60
CA LEU A 147 -6.76 -16.77 -23.76
C LEU A 147 -6.37 -16.16 -22.42
N PHE A 148 -6.96 -16.71 -21.36
CA PHE A 148 -6.73 -16.26 -19.99
C PHE A 148 -5.51 -16.93 -19.37
N GLY A 149 -4.78 -16.15 -18.59
CA GLY A 149 -3.76 -16.59 -17.65
C GLY A 149 -4.00 -15.96 -16.28
N GLY A 150 -3.05 -16.14 -15.36
CA GLY A 150 -3.15 -15.64 -13.99
C GLY A 150 -1.79 -15.32 -13.41
N LYS A 151 -1.70 -14.31 -12.55
CA LYS A 151 -0.45 -13.90 -11.90
C LYS A 151 -0.66 -13.88 -10.40
N ILE A 152 0.08 -14.72 -9.67
CA ILE A 152 0.15 -14.68 -8.22
C ILE A 152 1.35 -13.81 -7.83
N ILE A 153 1.06 -12.67 -7.21
CA ILE A 153 2.02 -11.65 -6.80
C ILE A 153 2.13 -11.72 -5.27
N PRO A 154 3.17 -12.35 -4.72
CA PRO A 154 3.36 -12.39 -3.28
C PRO A 154 3.90 -11.06 -2.74
N SER A 155 3.72 -10.82 -1.43
CA SER A 155 4.43 -9.74 -0.73
C SER A 155 5.94 -9.95 -0.74
N ARG A 156 6.36 -11.22 -0.64
CA ARG A 156 7.74 -11.67 -0.65
C ARG A 156 7.84 -13.05 -1.30
N GLY A 157 8.82 -13.23 -2.18
CA GLY A 157 9.07 -14.51 -2.85
C GLY A 157 8.94 -14.42 -4.37
N ALA A 158 8.95 -15.59 -5.02
CA ALA A 158 8.89 -15.69 -6.47
C ALA A 158 7.47 -15.45 -7.01
N TRP A 159 7.35 -14.78 -8.15
CA TRP A 159 6.05 -14.64 -8.81
C TRP A 159 5.70 -15.94 -9.54
N LEU A 160 4.40 -16.28 -9.56
CA LEU A 160 3.87 -17.36 -10.39
C LEU A 160 3.02 -16.75 -11.49
N GLU A 161 3.42 -16.94 -12.74
CA GLU A 161 2.72 -16.41 -13.91
C GLU A 161 2.23 -17.58 -14.77
N PHE A 162 0.92 -17.79 -14.81
CA PHE A 162 0.23 -18.79 -15.62
C PHE A 162 -0.22 -18.18 -16.95
N GLU A 163 -0.11 -18.94 -18.02
CA GLU A 163 -0.53 -18.53 -19.37
C GLU A 163 -1.12 -19.72 -20.12
N THR A 164 -2.15 -19.46 -20.93
CA THR A 164 -2.76 -20.46 -21.80
C THR A 164 -2.32 -20.23 -23.24
N SER A 165 -1.87 -21.28 -23.92
CA SER A 165 -1.50 -21.21 -25.33
C SER A 165 -2.68 -21.49 -26.26
N ASN A 166 -2.56 -21.10 -27.54
CA ASN A 166 -3.56 -21.41 -28.56
C ASN A 166 -3.74 -22.91 -28.89
N ARG A 167 -2.90 -23.77 -28.28
CA ARG A 167 -3.01 -25.23 -28.33
C ARG A 167 -3.59 -25.81 -27.03
N ASP A 168 -4.24 -24.97 -26.23
CA ASP A 168 -4.88 -25.31 -24.95
C ASP A 168 -3.92 -25.80 -23.86
N ILE A 169 -2.60 -25.67 -24.06
CA ILE A 169 -1.61 -25.99 -23.02
C ILE A 169 -1.54 -24.83 -22.04
N ILE A 170 -1.74 -25.12 -20.75
CA ILE A 170 -1.50 -24.19 -19.64
C ILE A 170 -0.07 -24.40 -19.13
N ALA A 171 0.67 -23.30 -19.03
CA ALA A 171 2.02 -23.31 -18.50
C ALA A 171 2.18 -22.29 -17.37
N VAL A 172 3.14 -22.54 -16.49
CA VAL A 172 3.56 -21.62 -15.44
C VAL A 172 5.00 -21.17 -15.66
N LYS A 173 5.28 -19.91 -15.38
CA LYS A 173 6.62 -19.34 -15.23
C LYS A 173 6.81 -18.95 -13.77
N VAL A 174 7.91 -19.40 -13.19
CA VAL A 174 8.34 -18.99 -11.85
C VAL A 174 9.37 -17.88 -12.01
N ASP A 175 9.13 -16.69 -11.44
CA ASP A 175 10.01 -15.52 -11.51
C ASP A 175 10.50 -15.18 -12.94
N ARG A 176 9.54 -15.21 -13.89
CA ARG A 176 9.77 -14.93 -15.33
C ARG A 176 10.81 -15.83 -16.00
N LYS A 177 11.05 -17.03 -15.45
CA LYS A 177 11.91 -18.05 -16.06
C LYS A 177 11.17 -18.83 -17.16
N ARG A 178 11.75 -19.95 -17.58
CA ARG A 178 11.23 -20.77 -18.69
C ARG A 178 9.85 -21.35 -18.35
N LYS A 179 9.01 -21.50 -19.37
CA LYS A 179 7.67 -22.12 -19.27
C LYS A 179 7.79 -23.58 -18.80
N ILE A 180 6.92 -23.96 -17.89
CA ILE A 180 6.76 -25.31 -17.33
C ILE A 180 5.30 -25.71 -17.53
N PRO A 181 4.98 -26.89 -18.09
CA PRO A 181 3.60 -27.38 -18.14
C PRO A 181 2.97 -27.39 -16.74
N VAL A 182 1.71 -26.98 -16.63
CA VAL A 182 1.04 -26.86 -15.32
C VAL A 182 0.95 -28.21 -14.60
N THR A 183 0.80 -29.29 -15.36
CA THR A 183 0.77 -30.68 -14.87
C THR A 183 2.10 -31.10 -14.25
N THR A 184 3.24 -30.79 -14.89
CA THR A 184 4.57 -30.99 -14.30
C THR A 184 4.72 -30.21 -13.00
N PHE A 185 4.24 -28.96 -12.96
CA PHE A 185 4.31 -28.13 -11.76
C PHE A 185 3.46 -28.70 -10.61
N LEU A 186 2.19 -29.03 -10.84
CA LEU A 186 1.31 -29.64 -9.83
C LEU A 186 1.85 -30.98 -9.33
N ARG A 187 2.45 -31.79 -10.22
CA ARG A 187 3.14 -33.02 -9.84
C ARG A 187 4.31 -32.74 -8.91
N ALA A 188 5.15 -31.74 -9.22
CA ALA A 188 6.25 -31.35 -8.35
C ALA A 188 5.77 -30.90 -6.95
N LEU A 189 4.59 -30.26 -6.86
CA LEU A 189 3.95 -29.89 -5.60
C LEU A 189 3.31 -31.07 -4.85
N GLY A 190 3.30 -32.27 -5.42
CA GLY A 190 2.85 -33.51 -4.77
C GLY A 190 1.49 -34.04 -5.21
N MET A 191 0.91 -33.53 -6.30
CA MET A 191 -0.33 -34.09 -6.85
C MET A 191 -0.07 -35.26 -7.80
N GLU A 192 -0.73 -36.38 -7.57
CA GLU A 192 -0.71 -37.53 -8.48
C GLU A 192 -1.57 -37.27 -9.74
N PRO A 193 -1.26 -37.89 -10.90
CA PRO A 193 -1.98 -37.64 -12.16
C PRO A 193 -3.50 -37.74 -12.07
N ASP A 194 -4.00 -38.75 -11.37
CA ASP A 194 -5.44 -38.98 -11.26
C ASP A 194 -6.09 -37.95 -10.33
N ALA A 195 -5.37 -37.50 -9.30
CA ALA A 195 -5.81 -36.40 -8.45
C ALA A 195 -5.82 -35.06 -9.20
N ILE A 196 -4.84 -34.81 -10.08
CA ILE A 196 -4.84 -33.64 -10.97
C ILE A 196 -6.09 -33.68 -11.85
N ARG A 197 -6.37 -34.79 -12.55
CA ARG A 197 -7.57 -34.91 -13.40
C ARG A 197 -8.85 -34.70 -12.61
N ALA A 198 -8.98 -35.35 -11.45
CA ALA A 198 -10.15 -35.22 -10.59
C ALA A 198 -10.37 -33.78 -10.11
N ALA A 199 -9.30 -33.04 -9.80
CA ALA A 199 -9.37 -31.67 -9.31
C ALA A 199 -9.88 -30.65 -10.35
N PHE A 200 -9.86 -30.98 -11.64
CA PHE A 200 -10.29 -30.10 -12.72
C PHE A 200 -11.44 -30.67 -13.57
N ALA A 201 -11.89 -31.89 -13.31
CA ALA A 201 -12.86 -32.61 -14.17
C ALA A 201 -14.19 -31.86 -14.38
N ASP A 202 -14.62 -31.08 -13.41
CA ASP A 202 -15.85 -30.29 -13.44
C ASP A 202 -15.71 -28.97 -14.21
N VAL A 203 -14.50 -28.40 -14.30
CA VAL A 203 -14.24 -27.13 -15.01
C VAL A 203 -13.63 -27.34 -16.40
N ASP A 204 -12.86 -28.41 -16.61
CA ASP A 204 -12.26 -28.82 -17.89
C ASP A 204 -13.19 -29.79 -18.64
N SER A 205 -14.47 -29.45 -18.71
CA SER A 205 -15.53 -30.30 -19.24
C SER A 205 -15.84 -30.06 -20.72
N ASN A 206 -15.17 -29.11 -21.36
CA ASN A 206 -15.38 -28.75 -22.76
C ASN A 206 -14.81 -29.85 -23.68
N SER A 207 -15.63 -30.39 -24.59
CA SER A 207 -15.18 -31.44 -25.52
C SER A 207 -14.12 -30.95 -26.49
N ASP A 208 -14.18 -29.67 -26.86
CA ASP A 208 -13.34 -29.06 -27.91
C ASP A 208 -12.03 -28.53 -27.35
N HIS A 209 -12.00 -28.22 -26.05
CA HIS A 209 -10.85 -27.66 -25.34
C HIS A 209 -10.60 -28.44 -24.05
N LYS A 210 -9.57 -29.29 -24.05
CA LYS A 210 -9.14 -30.10 -22.90
C LYS A 210 -7.81 -29.61 -22.37
N TYR A 211 -7.84 -28.63 -21.48
CA TYR A 211 -6.64 -27.90 -21.05
C TYR A 211 -5.67 -28.78 -20.26
N ILE A 212 -6.18 -29.65 -19.37
CA ILE A 212 -5.36 -30.51 -18.53
C ILE A 212 -4.76 -31.66 -19.33
N GLU A 213 -5.54 -32.33 -20.17
CA GLU A 213 -5.05 -33.45 -21.00
C GLU A 213 -4.03 -32.99 -22.05
N THR A 214 -4.25 -31.84 -22.70
CA THR A 214 -3.27 -31.27 -23.63
C THR A 214 -1.98 -30.85 -22.92
N SER A 215 -2.08 -30.39 -21.67
CA SER A 215 -0.92 -30.09 -20.82
C SER A 215 -0.15 -31.34 -20.41
N PHE A 216 -0.84 -32.46 -20.09
CA PHE A 216 -0.19 -33.77 -19.88
C PHE A 216 0.56 -34.24 -21.13
N GLY A 217 0.04 -33.98 -22.34
CA GLY A 217 0.74 -34.28 -23.59
C GLY A 217 2.09 -33.54 -23.75
N ARG A 218 2.36 -32.51 -22.95
CA ARG A 218 3.65 -31.80 -22.87
C ARG A 218 4.43 -32.06 -21.59
N ASP A 219 3.86 -32.81 -20.64
CA ASP A 219 4.52 -33.22 -19.41
C ASP A 219 5.53 -34.33 -19.73
N THR A 220 6.82 -34.02 -19.58
CA THR A 220 7.88 -35.00 -19.80
C THR A 220 8.16 -35.85 -18.56
N ALA A 221 7.69 -35.43 -17.38
CA ALA A 221 7.96 -36.10 -16.12
C ALA A 221 6.93 -37.20 -15.83
N GLN A 222 7.41 -38.38 -15.46
CA GLN A 222 6.56 -39.53 -15.11
C GLN A 222 6.41 -39.69 -13.60
N SER A 223 7.37 -39.18 -12.81
CA SER A 223 7.37 -39.24 -11.35
C SER A 223 7.45 -37.85 -10.70
N ARG A 224 7.14 -37.78 -9.41
CA ARG A 224 7.28 -36.55 -8.60
C ARG A 224 8.72 -36.03 -8.64
N ASP A 225 9.70 -36.91 -8.47
CA ASP A 225 11.12 -36.57 -8.46
C ASP A 225 11.60 -36.00 -9.80
N GLU A 226 11.17 -36.62 -10.92
CA GLU A 226 11.45 -36.11 -12.25
C GLU A 226 10.83 -34.72 -12.48
N ALA A 227 9.60 -34.50 -12.00
CA ALA A 227 8.94 -33.20 -12.10
C ALA A 227 9.65 -32.14 -11.27
N MET A 228 10.07 -32.47 -10.04
CA MET A 228 10.84 -31.56 -9.20
C MET A 228 12.16 -31.16 -9.89
N ILE A 229 12.86 -32.14 -10.48
CA ILE A 229 14.10 -31.90 -11.24
C ILE A 229 13.83 -31.01 -12.47
N GLU A 230 12.76 -31.26 -13.22
CA GLU A 230 12.42 -30.46 -14.40
C GLU A 230 12.08 -29.02 -14.02
N VAL A 231 11.28 -28.81 -12.97
CA VAL A 231 10.99 -27.47 -12.44
C VAL A 231 12.29 -26.78 -12.00
N TYR A 232 13.15 -27.48 -11.27
CA TYR A 232 14.44 -26.94 -10.82
C TYR A 232 15.32 -26.50 -12.01
N LYS A 233 15.48 -27.35 -13.03
CA LYS A 233 16.27 -27.04 -14.25
C LYS A 233 15.73 -25.85 -15.03
N ARG A 234 14.42 -25.65 -15.02
CA ARG A 234 13.76 -24.53 -15.71
C ARG A 234 13.99 -23.20 -15.01
N ILE A 235 14.12 -23.22 -13.68
CA ILE A 235 14.43 -22.06 -12.85
C ILE A 235 15.95 -21.77 -12.85
N ARG A 236 16.77 -22.81 -12.71
CA ARG A 236 18.25 -22.77 -12.65
C ARG A 236 18.88 -23.63 -13.74
N PRO A 237 18.97 -23.11 -14.98
CA PRO A 237 19.58 -23.85 -16.07
C PRO A 237 21.10 -24.00 -15.85
N GLY A 238 21.61 -25.23 -15.93
CA GLY A 238 23.05 -25.54 -15.83
C GLY A 238 23.50 -26.11 -14.48
N ASP A 239 22.67 -26.00 -13.44
CA ASP A 239 22.95 -26.63 -12.15
C ASP A 239 22.71 -28.14 -12.22
N LEU A 240 23.61 -28.93 -11.62
CA LEU A 240 23.37 -30.36 -11.41
C LEU A 240 22.21 -30.52 -10.41
N ALA A 241 21.15 -31.19 -10.85
CA ALA A 241 19.93 -31.37 -10.07
C ALA A 241 19.80 -32.83 -9.64
N THR A 242 19.75 -33.07 -8.33
CA THR A 242 19.29 -34.34 -7.74
C THR A 242 17.86 -34.16 -7.26
N ALA A 243 17.13 -35.26 -7.03
CA ALA A 243 15.77 -35.20 -6.51
C ALA A 243 15.73 -34.46 -5.16
N GLU A 244 16.66 -34.78 -4.26
CA GLU A 244 16.75 -34.18 -2.92
C GLU A 244 17.08 -32.68 -2.96
N SER A 245 18.01 -32.25 -3.83
CA SER A 245 18.34 -30.83 -3.94
C SER A 245 17.20 -30.02 -4.57
N ALA A 246 16.50 -30.61 -5.54
CA ALA A 246 15.32 -30.01 -6.15
C ALA A 246 14.15 -29.90 -5.16
N GLN A 247 13.88 -30.93 -4.39
CA GLN A 247 12.86 -30.93 -3.34
C GLN A 247 13.12 -29.84 -2.31
N THR A 248 14.31 -29.84 -1.72
CA THR A 248 14.72 -28.84 -0.72
C THR A 248 14.62 -27.41 -1.27
N PHE A 249 14.96 -27.22 -2.55
CA PHE A 249 14.85 -25.93 -3.21
C PHE A 249 13.40 -25.47 -3.35
N LEU A 250 12.50 -26.34 -3.84
CA LEU A 250 11.09 -26.01 -4.06
C LEU A 250 10.33 -25.78 -2.75
N GLU A 251 10.59 -26.60 -1.73
CA GLU A 251 10.06 -26.41 -0.37
C GLU A 251 10.46 -25.03 0.17
N ASN A 252 11.73 -24.66 0.01
CA ASN A 252 12.20 -23.34 0.40
C ASN A 252 11.69 -22.20 -0.48
N LEU A 253 11.30 -22.47 -1.73
CA LEU A 253 10.85 -21.45 -2.66
C LEU A 253 9.38 -21.06 -2.46
N PHE A 254 8.51 -22.03 -2.13
CA PHE A 254 7.06 -21.80 -2.07
C PHE A 254 6.43 -22.01 -0.68
N PHE A 255 6.98 -22.92 0.12
CA PHE A 255 6.34 -23.36 1.37
C PHE A 255 7.07 -22.89 2.63
N ASN A 256 8.27 -22.34 2.49
CA ASN A 256 8.97 -21.72 3.59
C ASN A 256 8.46 -20.28 3.81
N GLY A 257 7.72 -20.08 4.90
CA GLY A 257 7.15 -18.78 5.27
C GLY A 257 8.17 -17.64 5.39
N LYS A 258 9.45 -17.94 5.67
CA LYS A 258 10.55 -16.96 5.69
C LYS A 258 10.98 -16.49 4.30
N ARG A 259 10.68 -17.24 3.24
CA ARG A 259 11.11 -16.96 1.86
C ARG A 259 9.96 -16.61 0.93
N TYR A 260 8.79 -17.20 1.18
CA TYR A 260 7.57 -16.96 0.42
C TYR A 260 6.43 -16.58 1.34
N ASN A 261 5.79 -15.46 1.07
CA ASN A 261 4.67 -14.98 1.87
C ASN A 261 3.75 -14.07 1.01
N LEU A 262 2.46 -14.39 0.95
CA LEU A 262 1.44 -13.56 0.29
C LEU A 262 1.17 -12.27 1.08
N GLY A 263 1.41 -12.30 2.40
CA GLY A 263 1.13 -11.25 3.35
C GLY A 263 -0.36 -11.13 3.64
N LYS A 264 -0.67 -10.30 4.64
CA LYS A 264 -2.04 -9.94 5.02
C LYS A 264 -2.87 -9.48 3.81
N VAL A 265 -2.30 -8.61 2.97
CA VAL A 265 -2.98 -8.07 1.78
C VAL A 265 -3.17 -9.14 0.70
N GLY A 266 -2.14 -9.95 0.40
CA GLY A 266 -2.21 -10.94 -0.66
C GLY A 266 -3.20 -12.07 -0.33
N ARG A 267 -3.25 -12.51 0.93
CA ARG A 267 -4.25 -13.49 1.38
C ARG A 267 -5.67 -12.92 1.32
N TYR A 268 -5.88 -11.69 1.80
CA TYR A 268 -7.17 -11.01 1.69
C TYR A 268 -7.67 -10.94 0.23
N LYS A 269 -6.80 -10.49 -0.69
CA LYS A 269 -7.15 -10.38 -2.11
C LYS A 269 -7.40 -11.72 -2.79
N LEU A 270 -6.59 -12.73 -2.49
CA LEU A 270 -6.80 -14.08 -3.02
C LEU A 270 -8.15 -14.65 -2.58
N ASN A 271 -8.48 -14.51 -1.30
CA ASN A 271 -9.75 -14.95 -0.75
C ASN A 271 -10.94 -14.23 -1.40
N GLN A 272 -10.87 -12.91 -1.51
CA GLN A 272 -11.91 -12.08 -2.11
C GLN A 272 -12.14 -12.44 -3.59
N ARG A 273 -11.06 -12.64 -4.37
CA ARG A 273 -11.16 -12.86 -5.82
C ARG A 273 -11.60 -14.28 -6.21
N LEU A 274 -11.29 -15.27 -5.39
CA LEU A 274 -11.59 -16.69 -5.64
C LEU A 274 -12.75 -17.22 -4.77
N ASP A 275 -13.40 -16.35 -3.99
CA ASP A 275 -14.46 -16.70 -3.04
C ASP A 275 -14.05 -17.83 -2.08
N ILE A 276 -12.86 -17.68 -1.49
CA ILE A 276 -12.25 -18.66 -0.60
C ILE A 276 -12.41 -18.19 0.85
N ASP A 277 -13.15 -18.94 1.67
CA ASP A 277 -13.32 -18.67 3.10
C ASP A 277 -12.18 -19.27 3.94
N ILE A 278 -11.02 -18.61 3.94
CA ILE A 278 -9.90 -18.93 4.81
C ILE A 278 -9.50 -17.73 5.66
N LYS A 279 -9.30 -17.97 6.95
CA LYS A 279 -8.91 -16.92 7.89
C LYS A 279 -7.56 -16.31 7.50
N ASN A 280 -7.50 -14.98 7.51
CA ASN A 280 -6.30 -14.21 7.21
C ASN A 280 -5.36 -14.17 8.41
N THR A 281 -4.69 -15.29 8.70
CA THR A 281 -3.73 -15.43 9.80
C THR A 281 -2.31 -15.67 9.25
N PRO A 282 -1.24 -15.35 10.01
CA PRO A 282 0.14 -15.51 9.56
C PRO A 282 0.47 -16.90 9.00
N GLU A 283 -0.11 -17.97 9.56
CA GLU A 283 0.08 -19.35 9.11
C GLU A 283 -0.49 -19.57 7.70
N ASN A 284 -1.59 -18.89 7.39
CA ASN A 284 -2.24 -18.95 6.08
C ASN A 284 -1.64 -17.94 5.09
N HIS A 285 -0.68 -17.11 5.46
CA HIS A 285 -0.04 -16.20 4.50
C HIS A 285 0.91 -16.91 3.53
N VAL A 286 1.32 -18.14 3.85
CA VAL A 286 2.06 -18.98 2.92
C VAL A 286 1.14 -19.48 1.81
N LEU A 287 1.67 -19.62 0.60
CA LEU A 287 0.92 -20.17 -0.53
C LEU A 287 0.64 -21.66 -0.29
N ARG A 288 -0.62 -22.06 -0.46
CA ARG A 288 -1.05 -23.45 -0.30
C ARG A 288 -1.32 -24.08 -1.65
N LEU A 289 -1.28 -25.40 -1.70
CA LEU A 289 -1.54 -26.13 -2.94
C LEU A 289 -2.97 -25.87 -3.44
N GLU A 290 -3.93 -25.77 -2.54
CA GLU A 290 -5.33 -25.47 -2.83
C GLU A 290 -5.49 -24.09 -3.48
N ASP A 291 -4.65 -23.12 -3.11
CA ASP A 291 -4.66 -21.79 -3.74
C ASP A 291 -4.22 -21.88 -5.21
N VAL A 292 -3.15 -22.65 -5.48
CA VAL A 292 -2.65 -22.87 -6.85
C VAL A 292 -3.70 -23.58 -7.70
N VAL A 293 -4.35 -24.61 -7.15
CA VAL A 293 -5.43 -25.33 -7.81
C VAL A 293 -6.62 -24.40 -8.10
N ALA A 294 -7.04 -23.59 -7.14
CA ALA A 294 -8.14 -22.64 -7.31
C ALA A 294 -7.85 -21.60 -8.41
N VAL A 295 -6.61 -21.09 -8.48
CA VAL A 295 -6.19 -20.18 -9.56
C VAL A 295 -6.27 -20.86 -10.92
N ILE A 296 -5.80 -22.10 -11.05
CA ILE A 296 -5.85 -22.84 -12.32
C ILE A 296 -7.30 -23.16 -12.71
N ARG A 297 -8.14 -23.53 -11.74
CA ARG A 297 -9.59 -23.75 -11.96
C ARG A 297 -10.25 -22.49 -12.52
N GLU A 298 -9.94 -21.33 -11.96
CA GLU A 298 -10.47 -20.05 -12.44
C GLU A 298 -9.98 -19.71 -13.85
N ILE A 299 -8.71 -19.98 -14.17
CA ILE A 299 -8.17 -19.82 -15.54
C ILE A 299 -8.95 -20.69 -16.53
N ILE A 300 -9.21 -21.95 -16.20
CA ILE A 300 -9.96 -22.87 -17.08
C ILE A 300 -11.40 -22.37 -17.23
N ARG A 301 -12.06 -21.99 -16.14
CA ARG A 301 -13.41 -21.42 -16.15
C ARG A 301 -13.50 -20.20 -17.06
N LEU A 302 -12.58 -19.25 -16.93
CA LEU A 302 -12.54 -18.03 -17.75
C LEU A 302 -12.32 -18.34 -19.23
N ASN A 303 -11.40 -19.26 -19.55
CA ASN A 303 -11.18 -19.71 -20.93
C ASN A 303 -12.42 -20.42 -21.53
N ASN A 304 -13.21 -21.11 -20.71
CA ASN A 304 -14.45 -21.78 -21.13
C ASN A 304 -15.67 -20.86 -21.14
N THR A 305 -15.59 -19.64 -20.59
CA THR A 305 -16.72 -18.72 -20.49
C THR A 305 -16.70 -17.71 -21.64
N PRO A 306 -17.65 -17.79 -22.60
CA PRO A 306 -17.72 -16.82 -23.69
C PRO A 306 -17.92 -15.40 -23.17
N GLY A 307 -17.11 -14.45 -23.65
CA GLY A 307 -17.22 -13.04 -23.26
C GLY A 307 -16.74 -12.73 -21.84
N ALA A 308 -16.00 -13.64 -21.19
CA ALA A 308 -15.33 -13.31 -19.94
C ALA A 308 -14.40 -12.10 -20.11
N LEU A 309 -14.27 -11.28 -19.07
CA LEU A 309 -13.41 -10.11 -19.05
C LEU A 309 -12.19 -10.37 -18.14
N PRO A 310 -10.99 -9.90 -18.51
CA PRO A 310 -9.84 -9.94 -17.62
C PRO A 310 -10.02 -8.99 -16.45
N ASP A 311 -9.26 -9.20 -15.38
CA ASP A 311 -9.20 -8.25 -14.27
C ASP A 311 -8.52 -6.96 -14.76
N ASP A 312 -9.14 -5.82 -14.44
CA ASP A 312 -8.57 -4.51 -14.73
C ASP A 312 -7.39 -4.21 -13.79
N VAL A 313 -6.20 -4.05 -14.37
CA VAL A 313 -4.94 -3.87 -13.64
C VAL A 313 -4.78 -2.44 -13.08
N ASP A 314 -5.56 -1.50 -13.60
CA ASP A 314 -5.53 -0.08 -13.27
C ASP A 314 -6.63 0.32 -12.29
N HIS A 315 -7.66 -0.53 -12.13
CA HIS A 315 -8.65 -0.38 -11.06
C HIS A 315 -8.00 -0.27 -9.67
N LEU A 316 -8.45 0.67 -8.83
CA LEU A 316 -7.91 0.87 -7.48
C LEU A 316 -8.19 -0.28 -6.50
N LYS A 317 -9.03 -1.25 -6.88
CA LYS A 317 -9.16 -2.52 -6.13
C LYS A 317 -7.93 -3.43 -6.30
N ASN A 318 -7.15 -3.21 -7.36
CA ASN A 318 -5.97 -3.98 -7.74
C ASN A 318 -4.67 -3.16 -7.59
N ARG A 319 -4.78 -1.91 -7.15
CA ARG A 319 -3.65 -1.02 -6.86
C ARG A 319 -3.73 -0.53 -5.42
N ARG A 320 -2.59 -0.49 -4.74
CA ARG A 320 -2.50 -0.08 -3.35
C ARG A 320 -1.41 0.96 -3.13
N ILE A 321 -1.57 1.73 -2.07
CA ILE A 321 -0.60 2.70 -1.58
C ILE A 321 0.38 2.03 -0.63
N ARG A 322 1.66 2.22 -0.92
CA ARG A 322 2.78 1.96 -0.02
C ARG A 322 3.21 3.30 0.56
N ALA A 323 2.85 3.52 1.82
CA ALA A 323 3.20 4.71 2.57
C ALA A 323 4.60 4.60 3.22
N VAL A 324 5.04 5.66 3.90
CA VAL A 324 6.41 5.82 4.41
C VAL A 324 6.90 4.64 5.26
N GLY A 325 6.06 4.10 6.14
CA GLY A 325 6.39 2.97 7.01
C GLY A 325 6.73 1.72 6.21
N GLU A 326 5.88 1.32 5.28
CA GLU A 326 6.09 0.11 4.46
C GLU A 326 7.30 0.25 3.51
N LEU A 327 7.51 1.47 2.98
CA LEU A 327 8.68 1.77 2.15
C LEU A 327 9.98 1.59 2.95
N ILE A 328 10.04 2.09 4.17
CA ILE A 328 11.20 1.95 5.05
C ILE A 328 11.36 0.53 5.54
N GLN A 329 10.27 -0.14 5.94
CA GLN A 329 10.28 -1.56 6.31
C GLN A 329 10.93 -2.41 5.21
N SER A 330 10.59 -2.15 3.94
CA SER A 330 11.17 -2.89 2.80
C SER A 330 12.69 -2.69 2.65
N ARG A 331 13.22 -1.51 3.04
CA ARG A 331 14.67 -1.24 3.05
C ARG A 331 15.35 -1.86 4.26
N LEU A 332 14.73 -1.76 5.43
CA LEU A 332 15.22 -2.40 6.65
C LEU A 332 15.30 -3.91 6.49
N ARG A 333 14.35 -4.56 5.80
CA ARG A 333 14.41 -5.99 5.46
C ARG A 333 15.71 -6.37 4.75
N ILE A 334 16.15 -5.56 3.78
CA ILE A 334 17.42 -5.78 3.05
C ILE A 334 18.61 -5.60 4.01
N GLY A 335 18.56 -4.59 4.88
CA GLY A 335 19.58 -4.35 5.91
C GLY A 335 19.70 -5.53 6.88
N LEU A 336 18.58 -5.99 7.42
CA LEU A 336 18.50 -7.11 8.37
C LEU A 336 18.88 -8.44 7.74
N ALA A 337 18.55 -8.70 6.47
CA ALA A 337 19.03 -9.89 5.78
C ALA A 337 20.57 -9.92 5.66
N ARG A 338 21.22 -8.75 5.51
CA ARG A 338 22.68 -8.65 5.55
C ARG A 338 23.21 -8.87 6.97
N VAL A 339 22.52 -8.36 8.00
CA VAL A 339 22.86 -8.62 9.40
C VAL A 339 22.75 -10.10 9.72
N GLU A 340 21.67 -10.77 9.33
CA GLU A 340 21.47 -12.22 9.50
C GLU A 340 22.64 -13.01 8.93
N ARG A 341 23.06 -12.69 7.70
CA ARG A 341 24.22 -13.33 7.09
C ARG A 341 25.50 -13.10 7.89
N ILE A 342 25.78 -11.86 8.31
CA ILE A 342 26.96 -11.52 9.11
C ILE A 342 26.96 -12.24 10.46
N VAL A 343 25.80 -12.35 11.10
CA VAL A 343 25.63 -13.07 12.37
C VAL A 343 25.98 -14.55 12.18
N LYS A 344 25.45 -15.20 11.13
CA LYS A 344 25.76 -16.61 10.81
C LYS A 344 27.25 -16.83 10.51
N ASP A 345 27.84 -15.94 9.71
CA ASP A 345 29.26 -16.00 9.38
C ASP A 345 30.12 -15.87 10.66
N ARG A 346 29.80 -14.93 11.56
CA ARG A 346 30.53 -14.73 12.82
C ARG A 346 30.35 -15.89 13.80
N MET A 347 29.15 -16.48 13.90
CA MET A 347 28.90 -17.66 14.72
C MET A 347 29.78 -18.86 14.35
N SER A 348 30.24 -18.93 13.09
CA SER A 348 31.11 -20.01 12.60
C SER A 348 32.60 -19.78 12.86
N VAL A 349 33.00 -18.53 13.04
CA VAL A 349 34.41 -18.12 13.19
C VAL A 349 34.80 -17.94 14.65
N LEU A 350 33.88 -17.46 15.48
CA LEU A 350 34.14 -17.17 16.90
C LEU A 350 33.93 -18.41 17.78
N GLU A 351 34.65 -18.47 18.90
CA GLU A 351 34.54 -19.59 19.85
C GLU A 351 33.26 -19.50 20.69
N ALA A 352 32.43 -20.56 20.67
CA ALA A 352 31.06 -20.56 21.17
C ALA A 352 30.88 -20.22 22.66
N GLU A 353 31.92 -20.33 23.48
CA GLU A 353 31.89 -20.10 24.93
C GLU A 353 32.00 -18.61 25.30
N GLU A 354 32.82 -17.86 24.55
CA GLU A 354 33.11 -16.45 24.84
C GLU A 354 32.22 -15.46 24.09
N ILE A 355 31.47 -15.91 23.07
CA ILE A 355 30.64 -15.03 22.24
C ILE A 355 29.60 -14.29 23.07
N THR A 356 29.48 -12.99 22.81
CA THR A 356 28.41 -12.11 23.30
C THR A 356 27.52 -11.63 22.14
N PRO A 357 26.24 -11.31 22.37
CA PRO A 357 25.36 -10.83 21.30
C PRO A 357 25.90 -9.58 20.56
N GLY A 358 26.51 -8.65 21.30
CA GLY A 358 27.08 -7.43 20.73
C GLY A 358 28.25 -7.67 19.76
N GLN A 359 28.98 -8.77 19.89
CA GLN A 359 30.03 -9.16 18.94
C GLN A 359 29.47 -9.73 17.64
N LEU A 360 28.27 -10.31 17.66
CA LEU A 360 27.64 -10.92 16.48
C LEU A 360 26.96 -9.88 15.59
N ILE A 361 26.34 -8.87 16.18
CA ILE A 361 25.54 -7.90 15.46
C ILE A 361 26.41 -6.76 14.91
N ASN A 362 26.10 -6.32 13.69
CA ASN A 362 26.73 -5.18 13.06
C ASN A 362 25.63 -4.22 12.59
N SER A 363 25.64 -2.98 13.09
CA SER A 363 24.64 -1.96 12.74
C SER A 363 24.86 -1.32 11.36
N ARG A 364 26.07 -1.43 10.79
CA ARG A 364 26.42 -0.75 9.51
C ARG A 364 25.46 -1.07 8.36
N PRO A 365 25.01 -2.32 8.12
CA PRO A 365 24.09 -2.61 7.03
C PRO A 365 22.73 -1.91 7.18
N VAL A 366 22.21 -1.80 8.41
CA VAL A 366 20.94 -1.13 8.71
C VAL A 366 21.08 0.39 8.55
N ALA A 367 22.12 0.98 9.15
CA ALA A 367 22.40 2.40 9.00
C ALA A 367 22.61 2.81 7.53
N ALA A 368 23.31 1.98 6.75
CA ALA A 368 23.57 2.25 5.33
C ALA A 368 22.29 2.28 4.49
N VAL A 369 21.36 1.34 4.68
CA VAL A 369 20.11 1.32 3.90
C VAL A 369 19.19 2.48 4.26
N LEU A 370 19.16 2.90 5.52
CA LEU A 370 18.41 4.08 5.97
C LEU A 370 19.00 5.36 5.36
N GLN A 371 20.33 5.53 5.44
CA GLN A 371 21.00 6.67 4.84
C GLN A 371 20.80 6.73 3.32
N GLU A 372 20.92 5.60 2.63
CA GLU A 372 20.68 5.49 1.18
C GLU A 372 19.24 5.90 0.83
N PHE A 373 18.25 5.41 1.58
CA PHE A 373 16.85 5.74 1.36
C PHE A 373 16.57 7.24 1.55
N PHE A 374 16.95 7.78 2.70
CA PHE A 374 16.63 9.16 3.06
C PHE A 374 17.48 10.20 2.35
N ALA A 375 18.64 9.85 1.78
CA ALA A 375 19.48 10.79 1.04
C ALA A 375 19.24 10.73 -0.48
N SER A 376 19.09 9.52 -1.04
CA SER A 376 19.20 9.29 -2.48
C SER A 376 17.95 8.68 -3.14
N SER A 377 16.95 8.24 -2.37
CA SER A 377 15.73 7.67 -2.95
C SER A 377 14.92 8.73 -3.71
N GLN A 378 14.34 8.34 -4.86
CA GLN A 378 13.39 9.18 -5.60
C GLN A 378 12.11 9.48 -4.80
N LEU A 379 11.80 8.64 -3.81
CA LEU A 379 10.64 8.79 -2.94
C LEU A 379 10.91 9.76 -1.78
N SER A 380 12.18 9.99 -1.42
CA SER A 380 12.57 10.97 -0.41
C SER A 380 12.92 12.29 -1.09
N GLN A 381 11.96 13.20 -1.13
CA GLN A 381 12.07 14.46 -1.86
C GLN A 381 12.28 15.63 -0.92
N PHE A 382 12.88 16.71 -1.42
CA PHE A 382 12.91 17.97 -0.68
C PHE A 382 11.49 18.49 -0.49
N MET A 383 11.16 18.85 0.75
CA MET A 383 9.82 19.31 1.06
C MET A 383 9.50 20.58 0.28
N ASN A 384 8.30 20.65 -0.31
CA ASN A 384 7.91 21.84 -1.06
C ASN A 384 7.35 22.86 -0.07
N GLN A 385 8.16 23.86 0.26
CA GLN A 385 7.85 24.87 1.25
C GLN A 385 7.50 26.23 0.64
N THR A 386 7.17 26.27 -0.66
CA THR A 386 6.84 27.53 -1.34
C THR A 386 5.70 28.26 -0.61
N ASN A 387 4.67 27.52 -0.22
CA ASN A 387 3.58 27.98 0.64
C ASN A 387 2.94 26.76 1.37
N PRO A 388 2.06 26.99 2.36
CA PRO A 388 1.45 25.90 3.13
C PRO A 388 0.65 24.90 2.29
N LEU A 389 0.01 25.35 1.20
CA LEU A 389 -0.73 24.46 0.29
C LEU A 389 0.21 23.51 -0.47
N ALA A 390 1.36 24.02 -0.92
CA ALA A 390 2.38 23.20 -1.57
C ALA A 390 2.90 22.11 -0.62
N ALA A 391 3.06 22.43 0.66
CA ALA A 391 3.45 21.49 1.69
C ALA A 391 2.42 20.37 1.89
N ILE A 392 1.14 20.72 2.10
CA ILE A 392 0.10 19.72 2.36
C ILE A 392 -0.11 18.75 1.19
N GLU A 393 -0.11 19.28 -0.03
CA GLU A 393 -0.28 18.45 -1.23
C GLU A 393 0.94 17.57 -1.47
N HIS A 394 2.15 18.04 -1.14
CA HIS A 394 3.35 17.21 -1.29
C HIS A 394 3.33 16.00 -0.33
N MET A 395 2.79 16.16 0.88
CA MET A 395 2.62 15.05 1.83
C MET A 395 1.54 14.05 1.40
N ARG A 396 0.56 14.50 0.61
CA ARG A 396 -0.53 13.70 0.02
C ARG A 396 -0.24 13.23 -1.41
N CYS A 397 0.99 13.43 -1.88
CA CYS A 397 1.42 13.06 -3.21
C CYS A 397 1.59 11.54 -3.32
N ILE A 398 1.08 10.99 -4.42
CA ILE A 398 1.21 9.59 -4.79
C ILE A 398 1.95 9.50 -6.12
N THR A 399 2.89 8.56 -6.23
CA THR A 399 3.56 8.28 -7.50
C THR A 399 3.50 6.82 -7.90
N ALA A 400 3.29 6.57 -9.19
CA ALA A 400 3.41 5.24 -9.78
C ALA A 400 4.87 4.86 -10.11
N VAL A 401 5.82 5.80 -10.01
CA VAL A 401 7.22 5.55 -10.37
C VAL A 401 8.07 5.15 -9.17
N GLY A 402 9.26 4.63 -9.46
CA GLY A 402 10.27 4.30 -8.45
C GLY A 402 10.40 2.79 -8.20
N PRO A 403 11.24 2.40 -7.23
CA PRO A 403 11.56 0.99 -6.99
C PRO A 403 10.30 0.18 -6.68
N GLY A 404 10.08 -0.92 -7.41
CA GLY A 404 8.87 -1.76 -7.27
C GLY A 404 7.62 -1.24 -7.98
N GLY A 405 7.64 0.00 -8.47
CA GLY A 405 6.61 0.58 -9.33
C GLY A 405 6.98 0.51 -10.80
N LEU A 406 6.54 1.50 -11.58
CA LEU A 406 6.80 1.61 -13.00
C LEU A 406 8.06 2.43 -13.29
N ALA A 407 8.76 2.06 -14.37
CA ALA A 407 9.72 2.96 -14.99
C ALA A 407 8.97 3.98 -15.84
N ARG A 408 9.35 5.26 -15.75
CA ARG A 408 8.68 6.36 -16.48
C ARG A 408 8.55 6.08 -17.99
N GLU A 409 9.59 5.54 -18.60
CA GLU A 409 9.66 5.22 -20.04
C GLU A 409 8.79 4.04 -20.44
N ARG A 410 8.45 3.16 -19.49
CA ARG A 410 7.62 1.96 -19.72
C ARG A 410 6.15 2.18 -19.37
N ALA A 411 5.80 3.34 -18.85
CA ALA A 411 4.43 3.67 -18.50
C ALA A 411 3.68 4.15 -19.76
N GLY A 412 2.82 3.27 -20.28
CA GLY A 412 1.95 3.55 -21.42
C GLY A 412 0.82 4.54 -21.08
N PHE A 413 -0.08 4.75 -22.05
CA PHE A 413 -1.20 5.68 -21.92
C PHE A 413 -2.24 5.24 -20.89
N GLU A 414 -2.59 3.94 -20.84
CA GLU A 414 -3.61 3.38 -19.94
C GLU A 414 -3.35 3.74 -18.47
N VAL A 415 -2.12 3.58 -18.00
CA VAL A 415 -1.75 3.87 -16.61
C VAL A 415 -1.76 5.36 -16.28
N ARG A 416 -1.70 6.24 -17.28
CA ARG A 416 -1.71 7.69 -17.09
C ARG A 416 -3.12 8.26 -17.14
N ASP A 417 -4.08 7.49 -17.63
CA ASP A 417 -5.45 7.94 -17.81
C ASP A 417 -6.23 7.95 -16.49
N VAL A 418 -7.35 8.65 -16.48
CA VAL A 418 -8.26 8.71 -15.33
C VAL A 418 -9.20 7.51 -15.36
N HIS A 419 -9.07 6.64 -14.39
CA HIS A 419 -9.97 5.49 -14.23
C HIS A 419 -11.20 5.89 -13.38
N PRO A 420 -12.43 5.40 -13.67
CA PRO A 420 -13.64 5.66 -12.86
C PRO A 420 -13.47 5.42 -11.35
N SER A 421 -12.84 4.32 -10.95
CA SER A 421 -12.45 4.03 -9.56
C SER A 421 -11.65 5.13 -8.83
N HIS A 422 -11.03 6.08 -9.53
CA HIS A 422 -10.38 7.25 -8.92
C HIS A 422 -11.36 8.18 -8.22
N TYR A 423 -12.66 8.10 -8.53
CA TYR A 423 -13.70 8.92 -7.92
C TYR A 423 -13.62 8.90 -6.39
N GLY A 424 -13.50 10.08 -5.78
CA GLY A 424 -13.39 10.22 -4.32
C GLY A 424 -12.03 9.82 -3.72
N ARG A 425 -11.11 9.25 -4.51
CA ARG A 425 -9.86 8.63 -4.05
C ARG A 425 -8.61 9.36 -4.54
N ILE A 426 -8.50 9.54 -5.86
CA ILE A 426 -7.39 10.24 -6.51
C ILE A 426 -7.99 11.38 -7.32
N CYS A 427 -7.42 12.59 -7.17
CA CYS A 427 -7.90 13.74 -7.90
C CYS A 427 -7.69 13.54 -9.42
N PRO A 428 -8.73 13.68 -10.26
CA PRO A 428 -8.61 13.53 -11.70
C PRO A 428 -8.07 14.79 -12.40
N ILE A 429 -7.93 15.91 -11.66
CA ILE A 429 -7.53 17.20 -12.20
C ILE A 429 -6.06 17.47 -11.91
N GLU A 430 -5.64 17.37 -10.65
CA GLU A 430 -4.30 17.77 -10.23
C GLU A 430 -3.23 16.74 -10.63
N THR A 431 -2.41 17.11 -11.61
CA THR A 431 -1.23 16.32 -12.00
C THR A 431 -0.20 17.24 -12.70
N PRO A 432 1.11 16.97 -12.61
CA PRO A 432 2.10 17.74 -13.36
C PRO A 432 1.88 17.64 -14.87
N GLU A 433 1.92 18.76 -15.59
CA GLU A 433 1.69 18.82 -17.05
C GLU A 433 2.84 18.24 -17.88
N GLY A 434 4.01 18.03 -17.27
CA GLY A 434 5.20 17.52 -17.94
C GLY A 434 5.19 15.99 -18.14
N PRO A 435 6.36 15.36 -18.30
CA PRO A 435 6.46 13.92 -18.59
C PRO A 435 5.94 13.00 -17.46
N ASN A 436 5.60 13.58 -16.30
CA ASN A 436 5.03 12.88 -15.15
C ASN A 436 3.50 12.92 -15.11
N ILE A 437 2.83 13.47 -16.12
CA ILE A 437 1.36 13.49 -16.23
C ILE A 437 0.78 12.08 -16.02
N GLY A 438 -0.18 11.96 -15.10
CA GLY A 438 -0.82 10.70 -14.70
C GLY A 438 0.05 9.72 -13.89
N LEU A 439 1.36 9.96 -13.78
CA LEU A 439 2.28 9.15 -12.96
C LEU A 439 2.51 9.73 -11.56
N VAL A 440 2.21 11.02 -11.41
CA VAL A 440 2.19 11.73 -10.14
C VAL A 440 0.80 12.32 -9.98
N SER A 441 0.12 11.90 -8.92
CA SER A 441 -1.27 12.24 -8.63
C SER A 441 -1.40 12.57 -7.14
N TYR A 442 -2.53 13.17 -6.77
CA TYR A 442 -2.77 13.64 -5.41
C TYR A 442 -4.05 12.99 -4.88
N LEU A 443 -4.06 12.68 -3.58
CA LEU A 443 -5.26 12.17 -2.93
C LEU A 443 -6.39 13.19 -3.01
N SER A 444 -7.61 12.70 -3.22
CA SER A 444 -8.79 13.55 -3.10
C SER A 444 -8.99 14.03 -1.66
N SER A 445 -9.81 15.07 -1.49
CA SER A 445 -9.90 15.82 -0.24
C SER A 445 -10.40 15.01 0.97
N TYR A 446 -11.25 14.00 0.74
CA TYR A 446 -11.80 13.13 1.79
C TYR A 446 -11.21 11.71 1.77
N ALA A 447 -10.29 11.43 0.85
CA ALA A 447 -9.69 10.11 0.71
C ALA A 447 -8.83 9.75 1.93
N ARG A 448 -8.94 8.50 2.35
CA ARG A 448 -8.12 7.86 3.38
C ARG A 448 -7.47 6.59 2.83
N VAL A 449 -6.48 6.06 3.53
CA VAL A 449 -5.87 4.78 3.20
C VAL A 449 -6.09 3.80 4.35
N ASN A 450 -6.65 2.63 4.04
CA ASN A 450 -6.93 1.61 5.07
C ASN A 450 -5.68 0.78 5.41
N GLU A 451 -5.83 -0.12 6.38
CA GLU A 451 -4.75 -0.99 6.87
C GLU A 451 -4.13 -1.91 5.80
N PHE A 452 -4.83 -2.15 4.68
CA PHE A 452 -4.32 -2.96 3.57
C PHE A 452 -3.64 -2.10 2.48
N GLY A 453 -3.66 -0.78 2.63
CA GLY A 453 -3.13 0.17 1.65
C GLY A 453 -4.11 0.53 0.53
N PHE A 454 -5.39 0.13 0.59
CA PHE A 454 -6.38 0.57 -0.40
C PHE A 454 -6.92 1.96 -0.04
N ILE A 455 -7.21 2.76 -1.07
CA ILE A 455 -7.77 4.10 -0.88
C ILE A 455 -9.28 3.96 -0.68
N GLU A 456 -9.78 4.53 0.41
CA GLU A 456 -11.19 4.58 0.74
C GLU A 456 -11.71 6.00 0.62
N THR A 457 -13.00 6.11 0.30
CA THR A 457 -13.72 7.38 0.29
C THR A 457 -14.97 7.24 1.15
N PRO A 458 -15.37 8.30 1.88
CA PRO A 458 -16.56 8.25 2.72
C PRO A 458 -17.84 8.48 1.93
N TYR A 459 -18.90 7.83 2.38
CA TYR A 459 -20.26 7.97 1.90
C TYR A 459 -21.25 8.06 3.07
N LEU A 460 -22.38 8.73 2.87
CA LEU A 460 -23.51 8.72 3.81
C LEU A 460 -24.48 7.64 3.39
N LYS A 461 -24.95 6.86 4.36
CA LYS A 461 -25.94 5.80 4.11
C LYS A 461 -27.32 6.39 3.83
N VAL A 462 -28.05 5.76 2.92
CA VAL A 462 -29.45 6.10 2.63
C VAL A 462 -30.35 5.08 3.30
N GLU A 463 -31.13 5.53 4.29
CA GLU A 463 -32.13 4.72 4.94
C GLU A 463 -33.37 4.58 4.07
N GLN A 464 -33.81 3.33 3.91
CA GLN A 464 -35.03 3.00 3.20
C GLN A 464 -36.08 2.44 4.16
N LYS A 465 -37.30 2.97 4.06
CA LYS A 465 -38.47 2.48 4.81
C LYS A 465 -39.64 2.31 3.86
N GLU A 466 -40.34 1.19 4.00
CA GLU A 466 -41.47 0.85 3.15
C GLU A 466 -42.55 1.96 3.22
N GLY A 467 -42.94 2.49 2.06
CA GLY A 467 -43.91 3.58 1.95
C GLY A 467 -43.37 4.99 2.28
N GLN A 468 -42.07 5.17 2.52
CA GLN A 468 -41.45 6.49 2.75
C GLN A 468 -40.41 6.80 1.66
N LYS A 469 -40.14 8.09 1.46
CA LYS A 469 -39.04 8.52 0.59
C LYS A 469 -37.69 8.10 1.22
N PRO A 470 -36.70 7.69 0.42
CA PRO A 470 -35.36 7.39 0.91
C PRO A 470 -34.77 8.60 1.63
N ARG A 471 -34.19 8.37 2.80
CA ARG A 471 -33.68 9.44 3.68
C ARG A 471 -32.19 9.29 3.90
N ILE A 472 -31.45 10.39 3.71
CA ILE A 472 -30.01 10.44 4.00
C ILE A 472 -29.83 10.44 5.51
N SER A 473 -29.03 9.49 6.02
CA SER A 473 -28.66 9.40 7.43
C SER A 473 -27.32 10.09 7.70
N ASP A 474 -26.98 10.24 8.99
CA ASP A 474 -25.69 10.74 9.42
C ASP A 474 -24.63 9.61 9.57
N GLU A 475 -24.97 8.37 9.16
CA GLU A 475 -24.06 7.22 9.23
C GLU A 475 -23.02 7.31 8.09
N LEU A 476 -21.77 7.57 8.47
CA LEU A 476 -20.63 7.66 7.58
C LEU A 476 -19.96 6.29 7.40
N VAL A 477 -19.86 5.83 6.16
CA VAL A 477 -19.22 4.56 5.80
C VAL A 477 -18.09 4.82 4.81
N TYR A 478 -16.90 4.30 5.11
CA TYR A 478 -15.76 4.35 4.18
C TYR A 478 -15.77 3.09 3.32
N LEU A 479 -15.69 3.26 2.01
CA LEU A 479 -15.68 2.15 1.04
C LEU A 479 -14.41 2.20 0.19
N ASP A 480 -13.74 1.05 0.07
CA ASP A 480 -12.69 0.86 -0.93
C ASP A 480 -13.29 0.71 -2.33
N ALA A 481 -12.44 0.72 -3.36
CA ALA A 481 -12.91 0.68 -4.74
C ALA A 481 -13.61 -0.63 -5.12
N GLY A 482 -13.29 -1.76 -4.47
CA GLY A 482 -13.94 -3.04 -4.72
C GLY A 482 -15.28 -3.17 -3.99
N ASP A 483 -15.43 -2.55 -2.82
CA ASP A 483 -16.71 -2.53 -2.10
C ASP A 483 -17.69 -1.54 -2.74
N GLU A 484 -17.23 -0.41 -3.27
CA GLU A 484 -18.06 0.56 -3.99
C GLU A 484 -18.80 -0.07 -5.19
N GLU A 485 -18.16 -1.00 -5.91
CA GLU A 485 -18.75 -1.70 -7.07
C GLU A 485 -19.98 -2.55 -6.71
N LYS A 486 -20.26 -2.79 -5.43
CA LYS A 486 -21.41 -3.61 -4.99
C LYS A 486 -22.67 -2.79 -4.76
N PHE A 487 -22.56 -1.47 -4.74
CA PHE A 487 -23.62 -0.56 -4.30
C PHE A 487 -24.07 0.40 -5.41
N VAL A 488 -25.23 1.01 -5.19
CA VAL A 488 -25.74 2.12 -6.01
C VAL A 488 -25.56 3.42 -5.24
N ILE A 489 -24.74 4.33 -5.77
CA ILE A 489 -24.34 5.55 -5.07
C ILE A 489 -24.83 6.80 -5.80
N ALA A 490 -25.53 7.67 -5.08
CA ALA A 490 -25.99 8.96 -5.58
C ALA A 490 -24.91 10.05 -5.45
N PRO A 491 -24.86 11.03 -6.38
CA PRO A 491 -23.95 12.15 -6.28
C PRO A 491 -24.38 13.17 -5.22
N ALA A 492 -23.44 13.98 -4.72
CA ALA A 492 -23.75 15.03 -3.74
C ALA A 492 -24.67 16.15 -4.28
N SER A 493 -24.87 16.19 -5.61
CA SER A 493 -25.74 17.15 -6.30
C SER A 493 -27.21 16.72 -6.31
N THR A 494 -27.55 15.53 -5.83
CA THR A 494 -28.95 15.05 -5.74
C THR A 494 -29.80 15.98 -4.88
N GLN A 495 -31.03 16.27 -5.34
CA GLN A 495 -31.96 17.15 -4.63
C GLN A 495 -32.66 16.42 -3.47
N PHE A 496 -32.81 17.11 -2.35
CA PHE A 496 -33.47 16.62 -1.14
C PHE A 496 -34.30 17.72 -0.48
N ASN A 497 -35.28 17.30 0.31
CA ASN A 497 -36.13 18.20 1.06
C ASN A 497 -35.56 18.55 2.46
N ASN A 498 -36.26 19.41 3.20
CA ASN A 498 -35.88 19.85 4.55
C ASN A 498 -35.81 18.71 5.60
N LYS A 499 -36.22 17.48 5.27
CA LYS A 499 -36.14 16.28 6.13
C LYS A 499 -35.02 15.32 5.71
N ASN A 500 -34.15 15.75 4.80
CA ASN A 500 -33.09 14.94 4.17
C ASN A 500 -33.64 13.76 3.35
N GLU A 501 -34.86 13.86 2.82
CA GLU A 501 -35.42 12.84 1.93
C GLU A 501 -35.16 13.21 0.47
N ILE A 502 -34.83 12.23 -0.37
CA ILE A 502 -34.58 12.42 -1.80
C ILE A 502 -35.88 12.81 -2.49
N ASP A 503 -35.89 13.93 -3.21
CA ASP A 503 -37.14 14.51 -3.72
C ASP A 503 -37.64 13.85 -5.01
N GLU A 504 -36.71 13.43 -5.87
CA GLU A 504 -36.96 12.85 -7.19
C GLU A 504 -37.15 11.32 -7.12
N GLU A 505 -38.02 10.76 -7.98
CA GLU A 505 -38.27 9.31 -8.04
C GLU A 505 -37.13 8.56 -8.72
N THR A 506 -36.56 9.15 -9.78
CA THR A 506 -35.44 8.60 -10.55
C THR A 506 -34.31 9.62 -10.52
N ILE A 507 -33.12 9.20 -10.13
CA ILE A 507 -31.95 10.06 -9.99
C ILE A 507 -30.75 9.49 -10.75
N ALA A 508 -29.80 10.35 -11.07
CA ALA A 508 -28.49 9.93 -11.54
C ALA A 508 -27.76 9.20 -10.41
N VAL A 509 -27.15 8.06 -10.74
CA VAL A 509 -26.40 7.22 -9.81
C VAL A 509 -25.13 6.71 -10.48
N ARG A 510 -24.16 6.31 -9.65
CA ARG A 510 -23.10 5.40 -10.05
C ARG A 510 -23.54 4.01 -9.62
N LYS A 511 -23.85 3.16 -10.59
CA LYS A 511 -24.29 1.79 -10.39
C LYS A 511 -23.17 0.85 -10.78
N PHE A 512 -22.62 0.16 -9.79
CA PHE A 512 -21.48 -0.76 -9.98
C PHE A 512 -20.26 -0.08 -10.64
N GLY A 513 -20.03 1.20 -10.31
CA GLY A 513 -18.93 2.02 -10.83
C GLY A 513 -19.23 2.81 -12.11
N GLU A 514 -20.35 2.52 -12.79
CA GLU A 514 -20.73 3.18 -14.05
C GLU A 514 -21.88 4.17 -13.86
N PRO A 515 -21.92 5.29 -14.62
CA PRO A 515 -23.03 6.23 -14.57
C PRO A 515 -24.31 5.63 -15.15
N ASP A 516 -25.42 5.73 -14.40
CA ASP A 516 -26.75 5.25 -14.81
C ASP A 516 -27.85 6.14 -14.19
N MET A 517 -29.11 5.87 -14.54
CA MET A 517 -30.30 6.43 -13.90
C MET A 517 -31.07 5.31 -13.22
N ASP A 518 -31.31 5.40 -11.92
CA ASP A 518 -32.08 4.40 -11.18
C ASP A 518 -33.07 5.06 -10.21
N LYS A 519 -33.98 4.26 -9.66
CA LYS A 519 -34.95 4.72 -8.67
C LYS A 519 -34.25 5.13 -7.38
N ALA A 520 -34.71 6.21 -6.76
CA ALA A 520 -34.21 6.64 -5.45
C ALA A 520 -34.31 5.53 -4.39
N THR A 521 -35.31 4.66 -4.49
CA THR A 521 -35.49 3.48 -3.61
C THR A 521 -34.52 2.33 -3.88
N ARG A 522 -33.51 2.50 -4.73
CA ARG A 522 -32.42 1.54 -4.93
C ARG A 522 -31.06 2.10 -4.53
N VAL A 523 -31.03 3.34 -4.09
CA VAL A 523 -29.80 4.01 -3.65
C VAL A 523 -29.44 3.48 -2.27
N ASP A 524 -28.20 3.03 -2.13
CA ASP A 524 -27.65 2.55 -0.86
C ASP A 524 -26.90 3.67 -0.14
N PHE A 525 -26.19 4.52 -0.90
CA PHE A 525 -25.30 5.54 -0.38
C PHE A 525 -25.38 6.84 -1.20
N ILE A 526 -24.92 7.94 -0.60
CA ILE A 526 -24.73 9.23 -1.26
C ILE A 526 -23.37 9.83 -0.88
N ASP A 527 -22.76 10.56 -1.82
CA ASP A 527 -21.54 11.33 -1.59
C ASP A 527 -21.64 12.28 -0.38
N VAL A 528 -20.54 12.47 0.35
CA VAL A 528 -20.50 13.41 1.49
C VAL A 528 -20.40 14.87 1.05
N SER A 529 -19.84 15.11 -0.14
CA SER A 529 -19.63 16.46 -0.67
C SER A 529 -19.25 16.43 -2.14
N ALA A 530 -19.68 17.43 -2.91
CA ALA A 530 -19.27 17.56 -4.31
C ALA A 530 -17.75 17.70 -4.49
N ARG A 531 -17.06 18.29 -3.51
CA ARG A 531 -15.61 18.46 -3.50
C ARG A 531 -14.83 17.19 -3.14
N GLN A 532 -15.51 16.10 -2.76
CA GLN A 532 -14.84 14.84 -2.40
C GLN A 532 -14.07 14.23 -3.57
N THR A 533 -14.44 14.60 -4.81
CA THR A 533 -13.84 14.08 -6.05
C THR A 533 -12.48 14.67 -6.37
N VAL A 534 -12.14 15.82 -5.78
CA VAL A 534 -10.95 16.61 -6.12
C VAL A 534 -10.02 16.78 -4.92
N SER A 535 -8.75 17.15 -5.18
CA SER A 535 -7.74 17.44 -4.17
C SER A 535 -8.02 18.74 -3.42
N ILE A 536 -7.17 19.08 -2.44
CA ILE A 536 -7.33 20.31 -1.65
C ILE A 536 -7.08 21.53 -2.54
N SER A 537 -6.04 21.50 -3.38
CA SER A 537 -5.67 22.60 -4.27
C SER A 537 -6.74 22.88 -5.32
N THR A 538 -7.32 21.84 -5.92
CA THR A 538 -8.43 21.98 -6.86
C THR A 538 -9.70 22.46 -6.15
N ALA A 539 -9.99 21.96 -4.94
CA ALA A 539 -11.15 22.40 -4.16
C ALA A 539 -11.04 23.84 -3.62
N LEU A 540 -9.88 24.50 -3.74
CA LEU A 540 -9.71 25.92 -3.42
C LEU A 540 -10.12 26.85 -4.57
N ILE A 541 -10.30 26.34 -5.78
CA ILE A 541 -10.72 27.11 -6.95
C ILE A 541 -12.25 27.34 -6.87
N PRO A 542 -12.72 28.59 -6.70
CA PRO A 542 -14.15 28.87 -6.77
C PRO A 542 -14.63 28.72 -8.22
N PHE A 543 -15.88 28.26 -8.42
CA PHE A 543 -16.49 28.10 -9.75
C PHE A 543 -15.75 27.11 -10.67
N VAL A 544 -15.03 26.13 -10.09
CA VAL A 544 -14.27 25.13 -10.85
C VAL A 544 -15.14 24.33 -11.83
N GLU A 545 -16.43 24.19 -11.55
CA GLU A 545 -17.43 23.58 -12.43
C GLU A 545 -17.66 24.34 -13.75
N HIS A 546 -17.23 25.60 -13.82
CA HIS A 546 -17.28 26.45 -15.01
C HIS A 546 -15.94 26.53 -15.75
N ASP A 547 -14.90 25.89 -15.22
CA ASP A 547 -13.57 25.85 -15.82
C ASP A 547 -13.35 24.55 -16.61
N GLU A 548 -12.64 24.64 -17.73
CA GLU A 548 -12.15 23.45 -18.43
C GLU A 548 -11.10 22.72 -17.56
N ALA A 549 -11.13 21.39 -17.55
CA ALA A 549 -10.24 20.57 -16.73
C ALA A 549 -8.74 20.91 -16.89
N ALA A 550 -8.29 21.18 -18.13
CA ALA A 550 -6.90 21.59 -18.39
C ALA A 550 -6.53 22.91 -17.69
N ARG A 551 -7.45 23.88 -17.63
CA ARG A 551 -7.23 25.17 -16.95
C ARG A 551 -7.34 25.03 -15.44
N ALA A 552 -8.26 24.21 -14.95
CA ALA A 552 -8.34 23.86 -13.54
C ALA A 552 -7.05 23.18 -13.06
N ASN A 553 -6.45 22.28 -13.85
CA ASN A 553 -5.16 21.66 -13.53
C ASN A 553 -4.02 22.68 -13.45
N MET A 554 -3.91 23.56 -14.45
CA MET A 554 -2.94 24.67 -14.41
C MET A 554 -3.14 25.53 -13.16
N GLY A 555 -4.38 25.90 -12.84
CA GLY A 555 -4.74 26.68 -11.67
C GLY A 555 -4.34 26.01 -10.35
N ALA A 556 -4.63 24.72 -10.20
CA ALA A 556 -4.23 23.91 -9.04
C ALA A 556 -2.70 23.86 -8.88
N ASN A 557 -1.96 23.66 -9.97
CA ASN A 557 -0.49 23.64 -9.94
C ASN A 557 0.12 25.01 -9.65
N MET A 558 -0.41 26.10 -10.21
CA MET A 558 0.08 27.46 -9.98
C MET A 558 -0.17 27.94 -8.55
N GLN A 559 -1.27 27.52 -7.90
CA GLN A 559 -1.53 27.86 -6.49
C GLN A 559 -0.40 27.37 -5.57
N LYS A 560 0.20 26.20 -5.84
CA LYS A 560 1.35 25.68 -5.08
C LYS A 560 2.65 26.45 -5.32
N GLN A 561 2.69 27.33 -6.31
CA GLN A 561 3.85 28.15 -6.66
C GLN A 561 3.72 29.60 -6.14
N ALA A 562 2.56 29.96 -5.58
CA ALA A 562 2.32 31.30 -5.06
C ALA A 562 3.24 31.62 -3.87
N VAL A 563 3.89 32.78 -3.90
CA VAL A 563 4.82 33.21 -2.84
C VAL A 563 4.05 33.95 -1.73
N PRO A 564 4.28 33.63 -0.44
CA PRO A 564 3.72 34.37 0.67
C PRO A 564 4.11 35.85 0.64
N LEU A 565 3.13 36.75 0.69
CA LEU A 565 3.35 38.19 0.72
C LEU A 565 3.66 38.67 2.14
N ILE A 566 4.36 39.81 2.26
CA ILE A 566 4.62 40.48 3.55
C ILE A 566 3.30 40.79 4.30
N ARG A 567 2.25 41.13 3.56
CA ARG A 567 0.91 41.40 4.09
C ARG A 567 -0.10 40.46 3.43
N PRO A 568 -0.30 39.24 3.96
CA PRO A 568 -1.29 38.33 3.41
C PRO A 568 -2.69 38.91 3.56
N GLN A 569 -3.49 38.82 2.50
CA GLN A 569 -4.89 39.24 2.49
C GLN A 569 -5.79 38.03 2.32
N THR A 570 -6.90 38.04 3.04
CA THR A 570 -7.91 36.99 2.95
C THR A 570 -8.73 37.18 1.66
N PRO A 571 -8.94 36.12 0.84
CA PRO A 571 -9.68 36.28 -0.40
C PRO A 571 -11.16 36.59 -0.13
N VAL A 572 -11.72 37.55 -0.87
CA VAL A 572 -13.12 37.97 -0.76
C VAL A 572 -14.06 36.81 -1.12
N VAL A 573 -13.74 36.10 -2.22
CA VAL A 573 -14.43 34.90 -2.69
C VAL A 573 -13.58 33.68 -2.36
N GLY A 574 -14.17 32.63 -1.80
CA GLY A 574 -13.47 31.38 -1.51
C GLY A 574 -14.43 30.23 -1.24
N THR A 575 -13.88 29.01 -1.12
CA THR A 575 -14.66 27.77 -1.12
C THR A 575 -14.90 27.18 0.28
N GLY A 576 -14.36 27.81 1.32
CA GLY A 576 -14.34 27.26 2.68
C GLY A 576 -13.31 26.14 2.88
N MET A 577 -12.50 25.80 1.88
CA MET A 577 -11.40 24.82 1.99
C MET A 577 -10.12 25.39 2.61
N ALA A 578 -10.00 26.71 2.75
CA ALA A 578 -8.80 27.34 3.30
C ALA A 578 -8.47 26.88 4.74
N THR A 579 -9.45 26.35 5.48
CA THR A 579 -9.23 25.76 6.81
C THR A 579 -8.38 24.50 6.77
N ALA A 580 -8.30 23.81 5.63
CA ALA A 580 -7.40 22.66 5.42
C ALA A 580 -5.93 23.00 5.74
N ILE A 581 -5.51 24.25 5.51
CA ILE A 581 -4.16 24.74 5.77
C ILE A 581 -3.80 24.68 7.26
N GLN A 582 -4.78 24.71 8.16
CA GLN A 582 -4.52 24.56 9.60
C GLN A 582 -3.87 23.22 9.94
N GLN A 583 -4.05 22.20 9.10
CA GLN A 583 -3.52 20.86 9.32
C GLN A 583 -2.06 20.68 8.87
N VAL A 584 -1.43 21.71 8.29
CA VAL A 584 -0.02 21.66 7.85
C VAL A 584 0.97 21.71 9.03
N GLY A 585 0.51 22.15 10.20
CA GLY A 585 1.37 22.33 11.38
C GLY A 585 2.35 23.50 11.27
N GLN A 586 2.13 24.43 10.32
CA GLN A 586 2.87 25.70 10.21
C GLN A 586 2.19 26.86 10.95
N LEU A 587 0.95 26.66 11.40
CA LEU A 587 0.22 27.62 12.23
C LEU A 587 0.32 27.17 13.69
N ILE A 588 0.68 28.10 14.56
CA ILE A 588 0.67 27.87 16.00
C ILE A 588 -0.79 27.92 16.46
N THR A 589 -1.25 26.81 17.01
CA THR A 589 -2.60 26.66 17.54
C THR A 589 -2.57 26.52 19.06
N ALA A 590 -3.57 27.07 19.72
CA ALA A 590 -3.72 26.91 21.16
C ALA A 590 -4.09 25.44 21.47
N THR A 591 -3.29 24.77 22.29
CA THR A 591 -3.47 23.36 22.66
C THR A 591 -4.50 23.16 23.77
N ALA A 592 -4.84 24.22 24.49
CA ALA A 592 -5.82 24.20 25.57
C ALA A 592 -6.52 25.57 25.69
N PRO A 593 -7.76 25.61 26.22
CA PRO A 593 -8.45 26.86 26.49
C PRO A 593 -7.73 27.65 27.58
N GLY A 594 -7.68 28.97 27.40
CA GLY A 594 -6.97 29.87 28.29
C GLY A 594 -7.09 31.32 27.84
N THR A 595 -6.52 32.21 28.64
CA THR A 595 -6.46 33.65 28.37
C THR A 595 -5.05 34.07 28.02
N VAL A 596 -4.88 34.79 26.91
CA VAL A 596 -3.59 35.35 26.52
C VAL A 596 -3.18 36.44 27.51
N THR A 597 -2.05 36.26 28.19
CA THR A 597 -1.54 37.20 29.21
C THR A 597 -0.43 38.09 28.69
N LYS A 598 0.36 37.60 27.73
CA LYS A 598 1.44 38.36 27.10
C LYS A 598 1.53 38.03 25.61
N VAL A 599 1.75 39.06 24.78
CA VAL A 599 2.03 38.93 23.35
C VAL A 599 3.18 39.87 23.00
N ASP A 600 4.21 39.33 22.37
CA ASP A 600 5.24 40.09 21.68
C ASP A 600 5.55 39.45 20.32
N ALA A 601 6.50 40.03 19.58
CA ALA A 601 6.84 39.57 18.23
C ALA A 601 7.49 38.18 18.19
N ASN A 602 7.94 37.65 19.33
CA ASN A 602 8.65 36.37 19.41
C ASN A 602 7.87 35.32 20.21
N THR A 603 6.95 35.74 21.08
CA THR A 603 6.28 34.85 22.04
C THR A 603 4.84 35.24 22.32
N ILE A 604 4.01 34.22 22.50
CA ILE A 604 2.64 34.32 23.02
C ILE A 604 2.55 33.48 24.28
N VAL A 605 2.07 34.09 25.37
CA VAL A 605 1.89 33.43 26.66
C VAL A 605 0.41 33.31 26.96
N VAL A 606 -0.04 32.09 27.23
CA VAL A 606 -1.43 31.75 27.53
C VAL A 606 -1.53 31.17 28.94
N GLN A 607 -2.29 31.82 29.80
CA GLN A 607 -2.67 31.28 31.09
C GLN A 607 -3.82 30.29 30.88
N LEU A 608 -3.58 29.02 31.18
CA LEU A 608 -4.57 27.96 30.98
C LEU A 608 -5.68 28.03 32.04
N ASP A 609 -6.91 27.75 31.65
CA ASP A 609 -8.08 27.76 32.55
C ASP A 609 -7.95 26.73 33.68
N LYS A 610 -7.26 25.61 33.42
CA LYS A 610 -6.98 24.55 34.38
C LYS A 610 -5.77 24.83 35.28
N GLY A 611 -5.19 26.03 35.19
CA GLY A 611 -3.96 26.40 35.88
C GLY A 611 -2.70 26.04 35.07
N GLY A 612 -1.63 26.80 35.32
CA GLY A 612 -0.38 26.71 34.55
C GLY A 612 -0.32 27.69 33.38
N GLU A 613 0.89 27.98 32.93
CA GLU A 613 1.19 28.89 31.84
C GLU A 613 1.76 28.10 30.67
N GLN A 614 1.33 28.42 29.45
CA GLN A 614 1.87 27.85 28.23
C GLN A 614 2.46 28.94 27.34
N VAL A 615 3.69 28.72 26.89
CA VAL A 615 4.45 29.66 26.06
C VAL A 615 4.59 29.09 24.66
N TYR A 616 4.13 29.86 23.66
CA TYR A 616 4.30 29.57 22.24
C TYR A 616 5.36 30.51 21.67
N LYS A 617 6.37 29.97 20.99
CA LYS A 617 7.38 30.75 20.26
C LYS A 617 6.93 30.94 18.81
N LEU A 618 7.04 32.17 18.30
CA LEU A 618 6.61 32.60 16.96
C LEU A 618 7.70 32.45 15.90
#